data_AF-A0A8K0NEN3-F1
#
_entry.id   AF-A0A8K0NEN3-F1
#
_cell.length_a   1.000
_cell.length_b   1.000
_cell.length_c   1.000
_cell.angle_alpha   90.00
_cell.angle_beta   90.00
_cell.angle_gamma   90.00
#
_symmetry.space_group_name_H-M   'P 1'
#
loop_
_entity.id
_entity.type
_entity.pdbx_description
1 polymer ?
#
loop_
_entity_poly.entity_id
_entity_poly.type
_entity_poly.pdbx_seq_one_letter_code
_entity_poly.pdbx_strand_id
1 'polypeptide(L)'
;MEGSIMDSLGVEIIGVMSPVSICMLLVVLIVSFLSPPPSAAVPPPVTAATLVYLESPSDSPTQKLEGALLNAAVFVVLVAAVTFLLVVLYYYNFTGFLKNYMRFSAFFVLASMGGPILLSLLRRLALPLDAPTCLLLLFNLAAIGVLAVFSPAVPILLRQAYTVSLGVIVAAWLTKLPEWTTWSLLIALALYDAVAVLSPRGPLRILVDLASSRDDDLPALVYECI
;
A
#
# COMPACT_ATOMS: atom_id res chain seq x y z
N MET A 1 25.90 15.48 26.92
CA MET A 1 26.77 14.90 25.87
C MET A 1 25.96 14.95 24.60
N GLU A 2 26.21 15.94 23.76
CA GLU A 2 25.61 16.02 22.43
C GLU A 2 26.23 14.88 21.60
N GLY A 3 25.40 13.96 21.13
CA GLY A 3 25.84 12.84 20.30
C GLY A 3 26.50 13.35 19.02
N SER A 4 27.44 12.57 18.49
CA SER A 4 28.05 12.88 17.19
C SER A 4 26.96 12.99 16.12
N ILE A 5 27.10 13.91 15.17
CA ILE A 5 26.17 14.07 14.04
C ILE A 5 26.00 12.72 13.30
N MET A 6 27.05 11.91 13.25
CA MET A 6 27.00 10.55 12.69
C MET A 6 26.07 9.60 13.45
N ASP A 7 25.98 9.72 14.78
CA ASP A 7 25.11 8.86 15.58
C ASP A 7 23.64 9.26 15.38
N SER A 8 23.36 10.56 15.31
CA SER A 8 22.01 11.07 15.00
C SER A 8 21.55 10.60 13.61
N LEU A 9 22.39 10.82 12.59
CA LEU A 9 22.09 10.38 11.22
C LEU A 9 21.97 8.86 11.14
N GLY A 10 22.80 8.12 11.88
CA GLY A 10 22.76 6.66 11.92
C GLY A 10 21.43 6.14 12.48
N VAL A 11 20.94 6.71 13.58
CA VAL A 11 19.66 6.34 14.19
C VAL A 11 18.49 6.66 13.26
N GLU A 12 18.47 7.83 12.63
CA GLU A 12 17.44 8.21 11.67
C GLU A 12 17.41 7.26 10.47
N ILE A 13 18.57 6.95 9.88
CA ILE A 13 18.68 6.04 8.75
C ILE A 13 18.20 4.64 9.15
N ILE A 14 18.60 4.13 10.32
CA ILE A 14 18.16 2.81 10.79
C ILE A 14 16.64 2.81 11.03
N GLY A 15 16.09 3.89 11.59
CA GLY A 15 14.66 4.07 11.82
C GLY A 15 13.83 3.95 10.54
N VAL A 16 14.31 4.50 9.42
CA VAL A 16 13.62 4.42 8.13
C VAL A 16 13.90 3.10 7.39
N MET A 17 15.15 2.63 7.41
CA MET A 17 15.57 1.46 6.63
C MET A 17 15.06 0.14 7.21
N SER A 18 14.92 0.03 8.53
CA SER A 18 14.45 -1.18 9.22
C SER A 18 13.05 -1.65 8.77
N PRO A 19 11.98 -0.83 8.86
CA PRO A 19 10.63 -1.26 8.46
C PRO A 19 10.54 -1.58 6.97
N VAL A 20 11.26 -0.83 6.11
CA VAL A 20 11.30 -1.06 4.67
C VAL A 20 11.96 -2.40 4.36
N SER A 21 13.08 -2.70 5.00
CA SER A 21 13.79 -3.97 4.81
C SER A 21 12.95 -5.16 5.28
N ILE A 22 12.27 -5.04 6.42
CA ILE A 22 11.35 -6.06 6.93
C ILE A 22 10.18 -6.27 5.95
N CYS A 23 9.60 -5.19 5.43
CA CYS A 23 8.53 -5.25 4.43
C CYS A 23 8.99 -6.03 3.18
N MET A 24 10.13 -5.67 2.60
CA MET A 24 10.68 -6.34 1.42
C MET A 24 10.96 -7.82 1.67
N LEU A 25 11.56 -8.16 2.82
CA LEU A 25 11.83 -9.56 3.19
C LEU A 25 10.53 -10.35 3.31
N LEU A 26 9.50 -9.81 3.99
CA LEU A 26 8.21 -10.47 4.15
C LEU A 26 7.49 -10.67 2.82
N VAL A 27 7.54 -9.70 1.91
CA VAL A 27 6.96 -9.84 0.56
C VAL A 27 7.64 -10.98 -0.19
N VAL A 28 8.98 -11.04 -0.20
CA VAL A 28 9.74 -12.11 -0.86
C VAL A 28 9.41 -13.49 -0.26
N LEU A 29 9.32 -13.60 1.07
CA LEU A 29 8.91 -14.84 1.73
C LEU A 29 7.49 -15.24 1.36
N ILE A 30 6.53 -14.31 1.37
CA ILE A 30 5.13 -14.58 1.02
C ILE A 30 5.02 -15.03 -0.44
N VAL A 31 5.66 -14.33 -1.38
CA VAL A 31 5.61 -14.67 -2.81
C VAL A 31 6.28 -16.02 -3.06
N SER A 32 7.50 -16.24 -2.55
CA SER A 32 8.20 -17.53 -2.71
C SER A 32 7.44 -18.70 -2.10
N PHE A 33 6.75 -18.48 -0.98
CA PHE A 33 5.90 -19.50 -0.37
C PHE A 33 4.64 -19.73 -1.22
N LEU A 34 3.96 -18.67 -1.68
CA LEU A 34 2.69 -18.79 -2.41
C LEU A 34 2.82 -19.12 -3.91
N SER A 35 4.03 -19.08 -4.49
CA SER A 35 4.26 -19.43 -5.90
C SER A 35 3.74 -20.84 -6.20
N PRO A 36 2.73 -20.98 -7.08
CA PRO A 36 2.24 -22.29 -7.48
C PRO A 36 3.30 -23.04 -8.31
N PRO A 37 3.28 -24.38 -8.32
CA PRO A 37 4.01 -25.13 -9.33
C PRO A 37 3.54 -24.71 -10.74
N PRO A 38 4.42 -24.76 -11.76
CA PRO A 38 4.20 -24.15 -13.09
C PRO A 38 2.96 -24.65 -13.85
N SER A 39 2.23 -25.64 -13.34
CA SER A 39 1.09 -26.30 -13.98
C SER A 39 -0.28 -25.75 -13.58
N ALA A 40 -0.37 -24.80 -12.65
CA ALA A 40 -1.64 -24.21 -12.21
C ALA A 40 -1.79 -22.78 -12.74
N ALA A 41 -2.19 -22.65 -14.01
CA ALA A 41 -2.53 -21.37 -14.61
C ALA A 41 -3.84 -20.84 -14.00
N VAL A 42 -3.71 -20.06 -12.92
CA VAL A 42 -4.82 -19.26 -12.39
C VAL A 42 -4.89 -17.98 -13.22
N PRO A 43 -6.08 -17.60 -13.75
CA PRO A 43 -6.22 -16.35 -14.48
C PRO A 43 -5.83 -15.16 -13.59
N PRO A 44 -5.10 -14.17 -14.12
CA PRO A 44 -4.68 -13.02 -13.34
C PRO A 44 -5.93 -12.26 -12.82
N PRO A 45 -5.93 -11.83 -11.55
CA PRO A 45 -7.05 -11.08 -11.01
C PRO A 45 -7.21 -9.74 -11.75
N VAL A 46 -8.46 -9.36 -12.04
CA VAL A 46 -8.78 -8.02 -12.55
C VAL A 46 -8.56 -7.03 -11.41
N THR A 47 -7.64 -6.08 -11.59
CA THR A 47 -7.30 -5.08 -10.59
C THR A 47 -7.42 -3.67 -11.19
N ALA A 48 -7.38 -2.62 -10.37
CA ALA A 48 -7.36 -1.24 -10.85
C ALA A 48 -6.22 -0.96 -11.85
N ALA A 49 -5.12 -1.71 -11.74
CA ALA A 49 -3.95 -1.61 -12.61
C ALA A 49 -4.10 -2.37 -13.94
N THR A 50 -5.14 -3.17 -14.13
CA THR A 50 -5.43 -3.92 -15.37
C THR A 50 -6.83 -3.59 -15.93
N LEU A 51 -7.37 -2.42 -15.61
CA LEU A 51 -8.75 -2.03 -15.94
C LEU A 51 -9.04 -1.95 -17.44
N VAL A 52 -8.05 -1.65 -18.28
CA VAL A 52 -8.27 -1.42 -19.71
C VAL A 52 -7.79 -2.60 -20.56
N TYR A 53 -6.66 -3.20 -20.19
CA TYR A 53 -6.08 -4.31 -20.94
C TYR A 53 -5.75 -5.49 -20.03
N LEU A 54 -6.31 -6.65 -20.38
CA LEU A 54 -5.99 -7.94 -19.77
C LEU A 54 -4.94 -8.62 -20.66
N GLU A 55 -3.70 -8.65 -20.18
CA GLU A 55 -2.58 -9.24 -20.92
C GLU A 55 -2.79 -10.75 -21.11
N SER A 56 -2.89 -11.21 -22.36
CA SER A 56 -2.92 -12.64 -22.69
C SER A 56 -1.51 -13.12 -23.05
N PRO A 57 -1.11 -14.35 -22.66
CA PRO A 57 0.18 -14.92 -23.03
C PRO A 57 0.38 -15.06 -24.55
N SER A 58 -0.70 -15.05 -25.35
CA SER A 58 -0.69 -15.17 -26.82
C SER A 58 -0.35 -13.88 -27.58
N ASP A 59 -0.30 -12.73 -26.92
CA ASP A 59 -0.24 -11.44 -27.61
C ASP A 59 1.18 -11.06 -28.03
N SER A 60 1.29 -10.28 -29.11
CA SER A 60 2.59 -9.76 -29.57
C SER A 60 3.21 -8.79 -28.55
N PRO A 61 4.55 -8.69 -28.45
CA PRO A 61 5.20 -7.84 -27.46
C PRO A 61 4.84 -6.35 -27.61
N THR A 62 4.55 -5.90 -28.82
CA THR A 62 4.11 -4.52 -29.10
C THR A 62 2.71 -4.24 -28.55
N GLN A 63 1.78 -5.19 -28.69
CA GLN A 63 0.42 -5.06 -28.13
C GLN A 63 0.43 -5.09 -26.60
N LYS A 64 1.28 -5.94 -26.02
CA LYS A 64 1.48 -6.00 -24.56
C LYS A 64 2.02 -4.69 -24.01
N LEU A 65 3.01 -4.10 -24.68
CA LEU A 65 3.57 -2.80 -24.28
C LEU A 65 2.54 -1.68 -24.39
N GLU A 66 1.80 -1.58 -25.49
CA GLU A 66 0.78 -0.55 -25.69
C GLU A 66 -0.35 -0.66 -24.65
N GLY A 67 -0.85 -1.88 -24.42
CA GLY A 67 -1.87 -2.14 -23.41
C GLY A 67 -1.39 -1.85 -21.99
N ALA A 68 -0.16 -2.23 -21.66
CA ALA A 68 0.47 -1.94 -20.37
C ALA A 68 0.66 -0.44 -20.12
N LEU A 69 1.08 0.31 -21.15
CA LEU A 69 1.25 1.75 -21.08
C LEU A 69 -0.09 2.46 -20.85
N LEU A 70 -1.14 2.03 -21.55
CA LEU A 70 -2.48 2.58 -21.39
C LEU A 70 -3.04 2.28 -19.98
N ASN A 71 -2.90 1.04 -19.51
CA ASN A 71 -3.23 0.67 -18.13
C ASN A 71 -2.51 1.54 -17.10
N ALA A 72 -1.20 1.74 -17.26
CA ALA A 72 -0.40 2.57 -16.36
C ALA A 72 -0.85 4.03 -16.38
N ALA A 73 -1.14 4.59 -17.56
CA ALA A 73 -1.63 5.96 -17.69
C ALA A 73 -2.98 6.15 -16.98
N VAL A 74 -3.93 5.23 -17.20
CA VAL A 74 -5.26 5.28 -16.55
C VAL A 74 -5.13 5.12 -15.04
N PHE A 75 -4.26 4.23 -14.58
CA PHE A 75 -3.99 4.05 -13.16
C PHE A 75 -3.43 5.34 -12.52
N VAL A 76 -2.45 5.99 -13.15
CA VAL A 76 -1.88 7.26 -12.65
C VAL A 76 -2.94 8.36 -12.65
N VAL A 77 -3.76 8.48 -13.69
CA VAL A 77 -4.86 9.47 -13.73
C VAL A 77 -5.87 9.22 -12.60
N LEU A 78 -6.21 7.96 -12.33
CA LEU A 78 -7.10 7.59 -11.24
C LEU A 78 -6.50 7.96 -9.87
N VAL A 79 -5.23 7.61 -9.63
CA VAL A 79 -4.51 7.99 -8.40
C VAL A 79 -4.48 9.51 -8.25
N ALA A 80 -4.13 10.24 -9.32
CA ALA A 80 -4.13 11.69 -9.32
C ALA A 80 -5.52 12.26 -8.97
N ALA A 81 -6.58 11.78 -9.62
CA ALA A 81 -7.95 12.22 -9.36
C ALA A 81 -8.36 11.99 -7.89
N VAL A 82 -8.04 10.82 -7.32
CA VAL A 82 -8.31 10.52 -5.90
C VAL A 82 -7.49 11.45 -4.99
N THR A 83 -6.20 11.68 -5.26
CA THR A 83 -5.38 12.59 -4.44
C THR A 83 -5.92 14.01 -4.46
N PHE A 84 -6.30 14.55 -5.63
CA PHE A 84 -6.93 15.87 -5.72
C PHE A 84 -8.28 15.92 -4.99
N LEU A 85 -9.12 14.89 -5.10
CA LEU A 85 -10.38 14.81 -4.37
C LEU A 85 -10.16 14.88 -2.85
N LEU A 86 -9.19 14.12 -2.32
CA LEU A 86 -8.86 14.14 -0.89
C LEU A 86 -8.34 15.50 -0.43
N VAL A 87 -7.48 16.15 -1.24
CA VAL A 87 -6.97 17.50 -0.96
C VAL A 87 -8.10 18.52 -0.92
N VAL A 88 -9.01 18.47 -1.90
CA VAL A 88 -10.18 19.37 -1.95
C VAL A 88 -11.08 19.14 -0.73
N LEU A 89 -11.34 17.90 -0.34
CA LEU A 89 -12.14 17.58 0.84
C LEU A 89 -11.50 18.11 2.14
N TYR A 90 -10.17 18.03 2.24
CA TYR A 90 -9.42 18.58 3.35
C TYR A 90 -9.47 20.12 3.38
N TYR A 91 -9.37 20.75 2.21
CA TYR A 91 -9.52 22.20 2.05
C TYR A 91 -10.89 22.69 2.55
N TYR A 92 -11.96 21.95 2.25
CA TYR A 92 -13.33 22.24 2.72
C TYR A 92 -13.62 21.85 4.18
N ASN A 93 -12.60 21.53 4.99
CA ASN A 93 -12.74 21.18 6.41
C ASN A 93 -13.55 19.90 6.71
N PHE A 94 -13.68 18.97 5.76
CA PHE A 94 -14.37 17.69 6.03
C PHE A 94 -13.46 16.68 6.77
N THR A 95 -12.81 17.10 7.85
CA THR A 95 -11.82 16.31 8.62
C THR A 95 -12.43 15.03 9.21
N GLY A 96 -13.67 15.09 9.69
CA GLY A 96 -14.38 13.91 10.20
C GLY A 96 -14.62 12.84 9.14
N PHE A 97 -15.03 13.26 7.93
CA PHE A 97 -15.19 12.36 6.79
C PHE A 97 -13.83 11.77 6.38
N LEU A 98 -12.79 12.60 6.28
CA LEU A 98 -11.45 12.16 5.89
C LEU A 98 -10.90 11.11 6.87
N LYS A 99 -11.07 11.33 8.18
CA LYS A 99 -10.66 10.37 9.23
C LYS A 99 -11.39 9.04 9.10
N ASN A 100 -12.70 9.07 8.83
CA ASN A 100 -13.49 7.85 8.65
C ASN A 100 -13.15 7.13 7.35
N TYR A 101 -12.91 7.88 6.27
CA TYR A 101 -12.46 7.35 4.98
C TYR A 101 -11.12 6.61 5.12
N MET A 102 -10.12 7.21 5.78
CA MET A 102 -8.80 6.58 5.98
C MET A 102 -8.90 5.28 6.79
N ARG A 103 -9.72 5.28 7.86
CA ARG A 103 -9.98 4.08 8.68
C ARG A 103 -10.69 2.98 7.88
N PHE A 104 -11.71 3.36 7.12
CA PHE A 104 -12.45 2.43 6.28
C PHE A 104 -11.58 1.86 5.15
N SER A 105 -10.76 2.68 4.53
CA SER A 105 -9.81 2.25 3.49
C SER A 105 -8.82 1.23 4.04
N ALA A 106 -8.22 1.49 5.21
CA ALA A 106 -7.31 0.54 5.86
C ALA A 106 -8.03 -0.78 6.25
N PHE A 107 -9.26 -0.69 6.77
CA PHE A 107 -10.09 -1.87 7.06
C PHE A 107 -10.31 -2.70 5.80
N PHE A 108 -10.69 -2.04 4.70
CA PHE A 108 -10.97 -2.68 3.43
C PHE A 108 -9.72 -3.37 2.88
N VAL A 109 -8.55 -2.75 2.95
CA VAL A 109 -7.29 -3.39 2.53
C VAL A 109 -6.98 -4.61 3.40
N LEU A 110 -7.01 -4.49 4.74
CA LEU A 110 -6.71 -5.62 5.63
C LEU A 110 -7.68 -6.80 5.44
N ALA A 111 -8.99 -6.51 5.32
CA ALA A 111 -10.01 -7.55 5.17
C ALA A 111 -10.03 -8.12 3.74
N SER A 112 -10.24 -7.28 2.71
CA SER A 112 -10.48 -7.75 1.35
C SER A 112 -9.21 -8.17 0.62
N MET A 113 -8.10 -7.45 0.80
CA MET A 113 -6.82 -7.77 0.15
C MET A 113 -6.00 -8.73 1.00
N GLY A 114 -6.01 -8.58 2.32
CA GLY A 114 -5.34 -9.50 3.25
C GLY A 114 -6.02 -10.88 3.34
N GLY A 115 -7.35 -10.95 3.24
CA GLY A 115 -8.12 -12.19 3.36
C GLY A 115 -7.70 -13.31 2.38
N PRO A 116 -7.64 -13.07 1.06
CA PRO A 116 -7.19 -14.08 0.09
C PRO A 116 -5.74 -14.52 0.31
N ILE A 117 -4.86 -13.63 0.75
CA ILE A 117 -3.46 -13.95 1.06
C ILE A 117 -3.41 -14.88 2.29
N LEU A 118 -4.13 -14.53 3.35
CA LEU A 118 -4.26 -15.33 4.56
C LEU A 118 -4.83 -16.72 4.25
N LEU A 119 -5.91 -16.79 3.47
CA LEU A 119 -6.51 -18.07 3.06
C LEU A 119 -5.53 -18.94 2.27
N SER A 120 -4.77 -18.33 1.36
CA SER A 120 -3.77 -19.05 0.57
C SER A 120 -2.62 -19.57 1.45
N LEU A 121 -2.22 -18.79 2.46
CA LEU A 121 -1.21 -19.17 3.44
C LEU A 121 -1.69 -20.35 4.32
N LEU A 122 -2.92 -20.28 4.83
CA LEU A 122 -3.55 -21.33 5.63
C LEU A 122 -3.65 -22.64 4.85
N ARG A 123 -4.08 -22.58 3.57
CA ARG A 123 -4.14 -23.75 2.67
C ARG A 123 -2.76 -24.37 2.48
N ARG A 124 -1.72 -23.55 2.29
CA ARG A 124 -0.36 -24.05 2.08
C ARG A 124 0.29 -24.60 3.36
N LEU A 125 -0.12 -24.10 4.52
CA LEU A 125 0.26 -24.64 5.84
C LEU A 125 -0.58 -25.86 6.24
N ALA A 126 -1.54 -26.28 5.40
CA ALA A 126 -2.48 -27.37 5.67
C ALA A 126 -3.20 -27.23 7.03
N LEU A 127 -3.48 -26.00 7.46
CA LEU A 127 -4.20 -25.72 8.71
C LEU A 127 -5.71 -25.92 8.46
N PRO A 128 -6.37 -26.89 9.12
CA PRO A 128 -7.80 -27.09 8.99
C PRO A 128 -8.53 -26.01 9.80
N LEU A 129 -8.94 -24.93 9.13
CA LEU A 129 -9.72 -23.85 9.73
C LEU A 129 -11.06 -23.71 9.01
N ASP A 130 -12.14 -23.72 9.78
CA ASP A 130 -13.49 -23.53 9.26
C ASP A 130 -13.70 -22.08 8.78
N ALA A 131 -14.59 -21.90 7.81
CA ALA A 131 -14.97 -20.60 7.28
C ALA A 131 -15.35 -19.55 8.36
N PRO A 132 -16.20 -19.84 9.36
CA PRO A 132 -16.54 -18.86 10.41
C PRO A 132 -15.31 -18.46 11.24
N THR A 133 -14.43 -19.40 11.55
CA THR A 133 -13.20 -19.13 12.31
C THR A 133 -12.24 -18.24 11.50
N CYS A 134 -12.11 -18.50 10.20
CA CYS A 134 -11.31 -17.67 9.30
C CYS A 134 -11.89 -16.25 9.18
N LEU A 135 -13.21 -16.11 9.08
CA LEU A 135 -13.90 -14.81 9.02
C LEU A 135 -13.68 -14.02 10.31
N LEU A 136 -13.85 -14.65 11.47
CA LEU A 136 -13.63 -14.00 12.76
C LEU A 136 -12.17 -13.59 12.93
N LEU A 137 -11.21 -14.42 12.53
CA LEU A 137 -9.79 -14.08 12.61
C LEU A 137 -9.44 -12.90 11.71
N LEU A 138 -9.95 -12.89 10.47
CA LEU A 138 -9.75 -11.79 9.53
C LEU A 138 -10.40 -10.49 10.02
N PHE A 139 -11.62 -10.57 10.55
CA PHE A 139 -12.31 -9.41 11.10
C PHE A 139 -11.58 -8.82 12.30
N ASN A 140 -11.11 -9.67 13.24
CA ASN A 140 -10.31 -9.22 14.37
C ASN A 140 -9.00 -8.59 13.91
N LEU A 141 -8.29 -9.21 12.96
CA LEU A 141 -7.06 -8.66 12.40
C LEU A 141 -7.29 -7.28 11.75
N ALA A 142 -8.36 -7.13 10.97
CA ALA A 142 -8.69 -5.87 10.30
C ALA A 142 -9.16 -4.79 11.29
N ALA A 143 -10.05 -5.11 12.22
CA ALA A 143 -10.56 -4.17 13.20
C ALA A 143 -9.47 -3.70 14.17
N ILE A 144 -8.69 -4.63 14.73
CA ILE A 144 -7.56 -4.31 15.62
C ILE A 144 -6.49 -3.57 14.83
N GLY A 145 -6.23 -3.93 13.57
CA GLY A 145 -5.25 -3.23 12.74
C GLY A 145 -5.60 -1.77 12.49
N VAL A 146 -6.86 -1.47 12.19
CA VAL A 146 -7.32 -0.07 12.03
C VAL A 146 -7.23 0.69 13.35
N LEU A 147 -7.61 0.07 14.46
CA LEU A 147 -7.44 0.69 15.78
C LEU A 147 -5.95 0.91 16.10
N ALA A 148 -5.06 -0.02 15.75
CA ALA A 148 -3.63 0.07 15.99
C ALA A 148 -2.94 1.16 15.17
N VAL A 149 -3.35 1.34 13.91
CA VAL A 149 -2.77 2.35 13.01
C VAL A 149 -3.21 3.77 13.38
N PHE A 150 -4.49 3.95 13.75
CA PHE A 150 -5.09 5.28 13.94
C PHE A 150 -5.32 5.69 15.40
N SER A 151 -4.97 4.84 16.38
CA SER A 151 -5.08 5.18 17.81
C SER A 151 -3.70 5.51 18.39
N PRO A 152 -3.56 6.65 19.10
CA PRO A 152 -2.31 7.01 19.76
C PRO A 152 -2.02 6.16 21.01
N ALA A 153 -3.02 5.46 21.55
CA ALA A 153 -2.89 4.69 22.79
C ALA A 153 -2.25 3.30 22.62
N VAL A 154 -1.74 2.98 21.43
CA VAL A 154 -1.27 1.64 21.06
C VAL A 154 0.27 1.61 21.08
N PRO A 155 0.90 0.53 21.57
CA PRO A 155 2.36 0.42 21.59
C PRO A 155 2.94 0.57 20.18
N ILE A 156 4.04 1.34 20.08
CA ILE A 156 4.66 1.71 18.79
C ILE A 156 5.00 0.49 17.93
N LEU A 157 5.49 -0.59 18.55
CA LEU A 157 5.79 -1.85 17.87
C LEU A 157 4.58 -2.43 17.14
N LEU A 158 3.39 -2.38 17.75
CA LEU A 158 2.18 -2.91 17.16
C LEU A 158 1.69 -2.02 16.00
N ARG A 159 1.76 -0.70 16.17
CA ARG A 159 1.44 0.26 15.09
C ARG A 159 2.36 0.06 13.89
N GLN A 160 3.66 -0.09 14.12
CA GLN A 160 4.65 -0.34 13.08
C GLN A 160 4.41 -1.70 12.40
N ALA A 161 4.11 -2.75 13.17
CA ALA A 161 3.80 -4.07 12.61
C ALA A 161 2.58 -4.06 11.68
N TYR A 162 1.49 -3.36 12.05
CA TYR A 162 0.32 -3.23 11.18
C TYR A 162 0.57 -2.34 9.97
N THR A 163 1.38 -1.28 10.10
CA THR A 163 1.76 -0.43 8.98
C THR A 163 2.62 -1.20 7.96
N VAL A 164 3.58 -1.99 8.44
CA VAL A 164 4.36 -2.91 7.60
C VAL A 164 3.45 -3.95 6.96
N SER A 165 2.51 -4.52 7.71
CA SER A 165 1.56 -5.52 7.19
C SER A 165 0.67 -4.96 6.06
N LEU A 166 0.19 -3.72 6.19
CA LEU A 166 -0.52 -3.01 5.12
C LEU A 166 0.35 -2.88 3.86
N GLY A 167 1.61 -2.47 4.02
CA GLY A 167 2.57 -2.37 2.92
C GLY A 167 2.81 -3.72 2.22
N VAL A 168 3.01 -4.78 3.01
CA VAL A 168 3.20 -6.15 2.51
C VAL A 168 1.99 -6.64 1.72
N ILE A 169 0.77 -6.40 2.23
CA ILE A 169 -0.48 -6.78 1.53
C ILE A 169 -0.57 -6.04 0.20
N VAL A 170 -0.41 -4.71 0.17
CA VAL A 170 -0.50 -3.94 -1.07
C VAL A 170 0.56 -4.40 -2.07
N ALA A 171 1.81 -4.57 -1.63
CA ALA A 171 2.90 -5.06 -2.47
C ALA A 171 2.64 -6.46 -3.04
N ALA A 172 2.15 -7.39 -2.22
CA ALA A 172 1.80 -8.75 -2.67
C ALA A 172 0.65 -8.78 -3.69
N TRP A 173 -0.19 -7.74 -3.75
CA TRP A 173 -1.17 -7.57 -4.82
C TRP A 173 -0.56 -6.98 -6.08
N LEU A 174 0.38 -6.04 -5.95
CA LEU A 174 1.13 -5.51 -7.10
C LEU A 174 2.00 -6.59 -7.78
N THR A 175 2.52 -7.58 -7.04
CA THR A 175 3.27 -8.70 -7.63
C THR A 175 2.42 -9.65 -8.48
N LYS A 176 1.08 -9.56 -8.40
CA LYS A 176 0.18 -10.36 -9.25
C LYS A 176 -0.08 -9.72 -10.61
N LEU A 177 0.47 -8.53 -10.86
CA LEU A 177 0.36 -7.85 -12.14
C LEU A 177 1.30 -8.48 -13.17
N PRO A 178 0.92 -8.46 -14.46
CA PRO A 178 1.82 -8.86 -15.54
C PRO A 178 3.11 -8.02 -15.56
N GLU A 179 4.19 -8.58 -16.10
CA GLU A 179 5.51 -7.96 -16.09
C GLU A 179 5.53 -6.60 -16.78
N TRP A 180 5.01 -6.50 -18.01
CA TRP A 180 4.96 -5.24 -18.77
C TRP A 180 4.17 -4.15 -18.05
N THR A 181 3.02 -4.54 -17.47
CA THR A 181 2.18 -3.62 -16.68
C THR A 181 2.92 -3.15 -15.43
N THR A 182 3.63 -4.04 -14.73
CA THR A 182 4.40 -3.70 -13.53
C THR A 182 5.52 -2.71 -13.84
N TRP A 183 6.34 -2.97 -14.85
CA TRP A 183 7.42 -2.05 -15.26
C TRP A 183 6.88 -0.68 -15.69
N SER A 184 5.80 -0.68 -16.48
CA SER A 184 5.16 0.57 -16.93
C SER A 184 4.61 1.38 -15.76
N LEU A 185 3.96 0.72 -14.78
CA LEU A 185 3.46 1.36 -13.57
C LEU A 185 4.56 1.95 -12.70
N LEU A 186 5.68 1.23 -12.51
CA LEU A 186 6.82 1.72 -11.72
C LEU A 186 7.40 3.01 -12.32
N ILE A 187 7.61 3.05 -13.63
CA ILE A 187 8.11 4.23 -14.33
C ILE A 187 7.10 5.38 -14.24
N ALA A 188 5.81 5.09 -14.48
CA ALA A 188 4.76 6.11 -14.47
C ALA A 188 4.55 6.72 -13.07
N LEU A 189 4.58 5.92 -12.01
CA LEU A 189 4.49 6.39 -10.63
C LEU A 189 5.71 7.20 -10.21
N ALA A 190 6.93 6.78 -10.59
CA ALA A 190 8.14 7.54 -10.30
C ALA A 190 8.12 8.92 -10.97
N LEU A 191 7.65 8.99 -12.23
CA LEU A 191 7.47 10.25 -12.93
C LEU A 191 6.39 11.13 -12.28
N TYR A 192 5.25 10.54 -11.91
CA TYR A 192 4.17 11.26 -11.22
C TYR A 192 4.65 11.87 -9.91
N ASP A 193 5.33 11.10 -9.07
CA ASP A 193 5.83 11.57 -7.77
C ASP A 193 6.87 12.69 -7.94
N ALA A 194 7.80 12.54 -8.88
CA ALA A 194 8.76 13.59 -9.22
C ALA A 194 8.07 14.90 -9.66
N VAL A 195 7.04 14.82 -10.52
CA VAL A 195 6.27 15.99 -10.97
C VAL A 195 5.46 16.61 -9.83
N ALA A 196 4.81 15.79 -9.01
CA ALA A 196 4.00 16.25 -7.89
C ALA A 196 4.83 17.03 -6.86
N VAL A 197 6.05 16.55 -6.55
CA VAL A 197 6.98 17.20 -5.61
C VAL A 197 7.62 18.46 -6.21
N LEU A 198 8.07 18.42 -7.47
CA LEU A 198 8.79 19.56 -8.09
C LEU A 198 7.85 20.69 -8.53
N SER A 199 6.54 20.47 -8.60
CA SER A 199 5.59 21.50 -9.03
C SER A 199 5.42 22.60 -7.95
N PRO A 200 5.65 23.89 -8.27
CA PRO A 200 5.62 24.99 -7.28
C PRO A 200 4.23 25.28 -6.70
N ARG A 201 3.18 24.65 -7.23
CA ARG A 201 1.78 24.66 -6.75
C ARG A 201 1.25 23.25 -6.47
N GLY A 202 2.14 22.33 -6.09
CA GLY A 202 1.76 20.94 -5.86
C GLY A 202 0.75 20.78 -4.72
N PRO A 203 -0.21 19.84 -4.81
CA PRO A 203 -1.17 19.51 -3.76
C PRO A 203 -0.50 19.19 -2.41
N LEU A 204 0.74 18.69 -2.42
CA LEU A 204 1.53 18.40 -1.22
C LEU A 204 1.92 19.66 -0.44
N ARG A 205 2.27 20.77 -1.10
CA ARG A 205 2.62 22.02 -0.41
C ARG A 205 1.41 22.66 0.25
N ILE A 206 0.26 22.59 -0.41
CA ILE A 206 -1.02 23.04 0.14
C ILE A 206 -1.40 22.21 1.37
N LEU A 207 -1.21 20.89 1.32
CA LEU A 207 -1.45 20.00 2.48
C LEU A 207 -0.52 20.33 3.65
N VAL A 208 0.78 20.53 3.41
CA VAL A 208 1.77 20.87 4.45
C VAL A 208 1.46 22.23 5.08
N ASP A 209 1.17 23.24 4.27
CA ASP A 209 0.85 24.59 4.76
C ASP A 209 -0.46 24.58 5.59
N LEU A 210 -1.48 23.83 5.16
CA LEU A 210 -2.72 23.69 5.92
C LEU A 210 -2.56 22.86 7.19
N ALA A 211 -1.83 21.75 7.16
CA ALA A 211 -1.60 20.92 8.35
C ALA A 211 -0.78 21.67 9.40
N SER A 212 0.27 22.40 8.99
CA SER A 212 1.05 23.26 9.88
C SER A 212 0.24 24.41 10.47
N SER A 213 -0.81 24.88 9.77
CA SER A 213 -1.68 25.96 10.27
C SER A 213 -2.76 25.48 11.26
N ARG A 214 -3.03 24.17 11.33
CA ARG A 214 -4.15 23.60 12.09
C ARG A 214 -3.74 22.73 13.27
N ASP A 215 -2.44 22.51 13.47
CA ASP A 215 -1.89 21.65 14.54
C ASP A 215 -2.52 20.24 14.52
N ASP A 216 -2.98 19.80 13.34
CA ASP A 216 -3.48 18.46 13.12
C ASP A 216 -2.26 17.55 12.93
N ASP A 217 -2.05 16.59 13.84
CA ASP A 217 -1.09 15.49 13.63
C ASP A 217 -1.37 14.86 12.26
N LEU A 218 -0.40 14.90 11.33
CA LEU A 218 -0.54 14.32 10.00
C LEU A 218 -1.01 12.86 10.16
N PRO A 219 -2.26 12.53 9.78
CA PRO A 219 -2.87 11.33 10.30
C PRO A 219 -2.25 10.09 9.66
N ALA A 220 -1.43 9.40 10.45
CA ALA A 220 -1.22 7.95 10.47
C ALA A 220 -0.62 7.26 9.21
N LEU A 221 -0.19 8.01 8.19
CA LEU A 221 0.52 7.42 7.02
C LEU A 221 2.02 7.73 6.99
N VAL A 222 2.48 8.68 7.82
CA VAL A 222 3.90 8.89 8.04
C VAL A 222 4.34 7.85 9.06
N TYR A 223 5.30 7.00 8.68
CA TYR A 223 5.94 6.13 9.63
C TYR A 223 6.68 6.98 10.66
N GLU A 224 6.22 6.97 11.90
CA GLU A 224 6.94 7.56 13.01
C GLU A 224 8.08 6.60 13.39
N CYS A 225 9.30 7.03 13.08
CA CYS A 225 10.52 6.39 13.56
C CYS A 225 10.61 6.50 15.08
N ILE A 226 11.30 5.53 15.68
CA ILE A 226 11.70 5.56 17.10
C ILE A 226 12.79 6.60 17.27
#